data_AF-A0A090XE61-F1
#
_entry.id   AF-A0A090XE61-F1
#
_cell.length_a   1.000
_cell.length_b   1.000
_cell.length_c   1.000
_cell.angle_alpha   90.00
_cell.angle_beta   90.00
_cell.angle_gamma   90.00
#
_symmetry.space_group_name_H-M   'P 1'
#
loop_
_entity.id
_entity.type
_entity.pdbx_description
1 polymer ?
#
loop_
_entity_poly.entity_id
_entity_poly.type
_entity_poly.pdbx_seq_one_letter_code
_entity_poly.pdbx_strand_id
1 'polypeptide(L)'
;DIAIIELVEKVNMTTTIQPVCLPKNGEELPEGSKLYATGWGDVEGMGRVRSEELKQTMIESIPFDSCLKRWRWWHNPEVFCAAHDHGSVCDGDSGGPAVHKADGEWAVHGIIKARVQKPCNSPSMPRGFVKVSAYIKDFIEPYMDSSKRNPKEGSQSCVTILADVPFFLALVDSSSVRQASSVKISEIKLRIATETGGKR
;
A
#
# COMPACT_ATOMS: atom_id res chain seq x y z
N ASP A 1 -8.54 0.22 -8.32
CA ASP A 1 -7.62 -0.94 -8.50
C ASP A 1 -7.12 -1.39 -7.14
N ILE A 2 -7.99 -2.07 -6.40
CA ILE A 2 -7.71 -2.62 -5.09
C ILE A 2 -8.08 -4.10 -5.08
N ALA A 3 -7.39 -4.89 -4.26
CA ALA A 3 -7.70 -6.29 -4.05
C ALA A 3 -7.53 -6.68 -2.58
N ILE A 4 -8.32 -7.64 -2.13
CA ILE A 4 -8.19 -8.27 -0.81
C ILE A 4 -7.85 -9.74 -1.00
N ILE A 5 -6.87 -10.19 -0.22
CA ILE A 5 -6.45 -11.58 -0.12
C ILE A 5 -6.88 -12.10 1.24
N GLU A 6 -7.83 -13.03 1.25
CA GLU A 6 -8.21 -13.78 2.46
C GLU A 6 -7.29 -14.99 2.62
N LEU A 7 -6.73 -15.15 3.82
CA LEU A 7 -5.92 -16.31 4.16
C LEU A 7 -6.79 -17.47 4.58
N VAL A 8 -6.35 -18.69 4.24
CA VAL A 8 -6.99 -19.92 4.71
C VAL A 8 -6.89 -20.06 6.21
N GLU A 9 -5.71 -19.73 6.75
CA GLU A 9 -5.41 -19.84 8.16
C GLU A 9 -5.01 -18.50 8.74
N LYS A 10 -5.29 -18.32 10.04
CA LYS A 10 -4.90 -17.12 10.76
C LYS A 10 -3.39 -17.10 10.92
N VAL A 11 -2.80 -15.96 10.64
CA VAL A 11 -1.38 -15.71 10.94
C VAL A 11 -1.24 -15.33 12.41
N ASN A 12 -0.25 -15.93 13.06
CA ASN A 12 0.12 -15.58 14.43
C ASN A 12 0.91 -14.28 14.41
N MET A 13 0.44 -13.28 15.15
CA MET A 13 1.13 -12.00 15.29
C MET A 13 2.39 -12.17 16.14
N THR A 14 3.48 -11.54 15.71
CA THR A 14 4.79 -11.58 16.35
C THR A 14 5.39 -10.19 16.39
N THR A 15 6.59 -10.02 16.98
CA THR A 15 7.29 -8.73 16.92
C THR A 15 7.64 -8.29 15.49
N THR A 16 7.66 -9.21 14.52
CA THR A 16 7.97 -8.93 13.11
C THR A 16 6.75 -9.03 12.19
N ILE A 17 5.62 -9.52 12.69
CA ILE A 17 4.35 -9.66 11.95
C ILE A 17 3.27 -8.91 12.73
N GLN A 18 2.94 -7.71 12.26
CA GLN A 18 1.93 -6.84 12.85
C GLN A 18 1.04 -6.23 11.75
N PRO A 19 -0.25 -5.97 12.04
CA PRO A 19 -1.10 -5.23 11.13
C PRO A 19 -0.76 -3.74 11.11
N VAL A 20 -1.05 -3.10 9.98
CA VAL A 20 -1.10 -1.64 9.84
C VAL A 20 -2.55 -1.18 9.98
N CYS A 21 -2.78 0.02 10.49
CA CYS A 21 -4.14 0.51 10.63
C CYS A 21 -4.72 1.02 9.31
N LEU A 22 -6.05 0.96 9.20
CA LEU A 22 -6.77 1.53 8.07
C LEU A 22 -7.08 3.00 8.33
N PRO A 23 -7.06 3.86 7.30
CA PRO A 23 -7.57 5.21 7.41
C PRO A 23 -9.10 5.18 7.61
N LYS A 24 -9.67 6.28 8.10
CA LYS A 24 -11.13 6.43 8.18
C LYS A 24 -11.71 6.49 6.76
N ASN A 25 -12.97 6.07 6.63
CA ASN A 25 -13.67 6.15 5.34
C ASN A 25 -13.71 7.60 4.84
N GLY A 26 -13.27 7.82 3.60
CA GLY A 26 -13.21 9.14 2.99
C GLY A 26 -12.17 10.09 3.62
N GLU A 27 -11.28 9.61 4.47
CA GLU A 27 -10.21 10.44 5.04
C GLU A 27 -9.31 11.02 3.94
N GLU A 28 -9.17 12.33 3.94
CA GLU A 28 -8.24 13.04 3.08
C GLU A 28 -6.87 13.12 3.75
N LEU A 29 -5.84 12.75 2.99
CA LEU A 29 -4.47 12.91 3.44
C LEU A 29 -4.08 14.39 3.27
N PRO A 30 -3.66 15.10 4.34
CA PRO A 30 -3.25 16.50 4.23
C PRO A 30 -2.10 16.69 3.25
N GLU A 31 -2.10 17.76 2.47
CA GLU A 31 -0.98 18.10 1.58
C GLU A 31 0.33 18.26 2.38
N GLY A 32 1.44 17.84 1.80
CA GLY A 32 2.74 17.82 2.49
C GLY A 32 2.89 16.68 3.50
N SER A 33 1.87 15.82 3.67
CA SER A 33 2.00 14.61 4.48
C SER A 33 3.11 13.73 3.93
N LYS A 34 4.04 13.36 4.81
CA LYS A 34 5.11 12.40 4.51
C LYS A 34 4.57 10.98 4.62
N LEU A 35 4.79 10.19 3.58
CA LEU A 35 4.49 8.77 3.56
C LEU A 35 5.76 7.98 3.29
N TYR A 36 5.74 6.72 3.69
CA TYR A 36 6.82 5.79 3.45
C TYR A 36 6.28 4.65 2.60
N ALA A 37 6.87 4.50 1.41
CA ALA A 37 6.59 3.38 0.53
C ALA A 37 7.71 2.33 0.67
N THR A 38 7.33 1.07 0.72
CA THR A 38 8.26 -0.05 0.91
C THR A 38 8.04 -1.17 -0.09
N GLY A 39 9.13 -1.83 -0.50
CA GLY A 39 9.07 -2.94 -1.44
C GLY A 39 10.44 -3.46 -1.86
N TRP A 40 10.44 -4.44 -2.77
CA TRP A 40 11.62 -5.05 -3.40
C TRP A 40 11.68 -4.78 -4.90
N GLY A 41 11.05 -3.69 -5.35
CA GLY A 41 11.02 -3.28 -6.73
C GLY A 41 12.40 -2.95 -7.30
N ASP A 42 12.37 -2.51 -8.54
CA ASP A 42 13.56 -2.20 -9.30
C ASP A 42 14.35 -1.02 -8.72
N VAL A 43 15.64 -1.23 -8.48
CA VAL A 43 16.52 -0.24 -7.84
C VAL A 43 17.26 0.66 -8.84
N GLU A 44 17.26 0.31 -10.12
CA GLU A 44 17.91 1.09 -11.18
C GLU A 44 16.94 2.07 -11.89
N GLY A 45 15.64 1.92 -11.66
CA GLY A 45 14.58 2.75 -12.25
C GLY A 45 14.18 2.41 -13.69
N MET A 46 14.74 1.34 -14.28
CA MET A 46 14.53 0.91 -15.67
C MET A 46 13.92 -0.50 -15.79
N GLY A 47 13.66 -1.18 -14.68
CA GLY A 47 13.03 -2.51 -14.57
C GLY A 47 13.96 -3.68 -14.85
N ARG A 48 15.25 -3.57 -14.50
CA ARG A 48 16.28 -4.56 -14.83
C ARG A 48 16.77 -5.33 -13.60
N VAL A 49 16.80 -4.70 -12.43
CA VAL A 49 17.41 -5.25 -11.21
C VAL A 49 16.47 -5.03 -10.04
N ARG A 50 15.92 -6.12 -9.52
CA ARG A 50 15.11 -6.11 -8.29
C ARG A 50 15.99 -6.17 -7.06
N SER A 51 15.49 -5.66 -5.95
CA SER A 51 16.22 -5.73 -4.69
C SER A 51 16.07 -7.10 -4.02
N GLU A 52 17.14 -7.61 -3.43
CA GLU A 52 17.09 -8.80 -2.55
C GLU A 52 16.66 -8.45 -1.13
N GLU A 53 16.76 -7.16 -0.76
CA GLU A 53 16.42 -6.64 0.56
C GLU A 53 15.28 -5.66 0.47
N LEU A 54 14.48 -5.56 1.53
CA LEU A 54 13.38 -4.61 1.58
C LEU A 54 13.96 -3.20 1.53
N LYS A 55 13.44 -2.37 0.61
CA LYS A 55 13.79 -0.97 0.50
C LYS A 55 12.63 -0.09 0.94
N GLN A 56 12.97 1.14 1.31
CA GLN A 56 12.03 2.17 1.72
C GLN A 56 12.38 3.46 1.01
N THR A 57 11.36 4.22 0.62
CA THR A 57 11.51 5.60 0.18
C THR A 57 10.45 6.48 0.81
N MET A 58 10.82 7.73 1.07
CA MET A 58 9.91 8.76 1.55
C MET A 58 9.31 9.49 0.35
N ILE A 59 8.00 9.60 0.34
CA ILE A 59 7.22 10.35 -0.64
C ILE A 59 6.39 11.40 0.09
N GLU A 60 6.06 12.49 -0.59
CA GLU A 60 5.30 13.58 0.00
C GLU A 60 4.01 13.79 -0.78
N SER A 61 2.87 13.77 -0.11
CA SER A 61 1.58 14.03 -0.77
C SER A 61 1.53 15.46 -1.33
N ILE A 62 0.98 15.59 -2.54
CA ILE A 62 0.86 16.85 -3.26
C ILE A 62 -0.56 17.04 -3.79
N PRO A 63 -0.98 18.28 -4.12
CA PRO A 63 -2.28 18.53 -4.72
C PRO A 63 -2.49 17.65 -5.95
N PHE A 64 -3.70 17.10 -6.10
CA PHE A 64 -4.06 16.22 -7.21
C PHE A 64 -3.84 16.89 -8.58
N ASP A 65 -4.06 18.20 -8.67
CA ASP A 65 -3.82 19.00 -9.87
C ASP A 65 -2.36 18.94 -10.35
N SER A 66 -1.40 18.72 -9.44
CA SER A 66 0.01 18.54 -9.78
C SER A 66 0.22 17.26 -10.60
N CYS A 67 -0.55 16.21 -10.34
CA CYS A 67 -0.60 15.05 -11.22
C CYS A 67 -1.30 15.35 -12.53
N LEU A 68 -2.45 16.04 -12.53
CA LEU A 68 -3.21 16.33 -13.75
C LEU A 68 -2.40 17.12 -14.80
N LYS A 69 -1.54 18.04 -14.34
CA LYS A 69 -0.60 18.76 -15.22
C LYS A 69 0.27 17.81 -16.03
N ARG A 70 0.63 16.65 -15.47
CA ARG A 70 1.47 15.64 -16.14
C ARG A 70 0.68 14.47 -16.73
N TRP A 71 -0.45 14.16 -16.12
CA TRP A 71 -1.35 13.03 -16.36
C TRP A 71 -2.76 13.55 -16.62
N ARG A 72 -2.96 14.26 -17.73
CA ARG A 72 -4.22 14.94 -18.07
C ARG A 72 -5.46 14.04 -18.10
N TRP A 73 -5.29 12.72 -18.06
CA TRP A 73 -6.37 11.73 -18.15
C TRP A 73 -6.67 11.07 -16.80
N TRP A 74 -5.95 11.46 -15.74
CA TRP A 74 -6.19 10.97 -14.38
C TRP A 74 -7.25 11.81 -13.68
N HIS A 75 -8.53 11.63 -14.04
CA HIS A 75 -9.65 12.23 -13.31
C HIS A 75 -10.33 11.19 -12.40
N ASN A 76 -9.55 10.49 -11.59
CA ASN A 76 -10.10 9.49 -10.67
C ASN A 76 -9.94 9.99 -9.22
N PRO A 77 -11.03 10.26 -8.47
CA PRO A 77 -10.96 10.69 -7.07
C PRO A 77 -10.44 9.58 -6.11
N GLU A 78 -10.33 8.34 -6.60
CA GLU A 78 -9.82 7.17 -5.86
C GLU A 78 -8.29 7.07 -5.93
N VAL A 79 -7.60 8.12 -6.38
CA VAL A 79 -6.14 8.23 -6.31
C VAL A 79 -5.72 9.53 -5.67
N PHE A 80 -4.63 9.45 -4.89
CA PHE A 80 -3.87 10.63 -4.50
C PHE A 80 -2.51 10.64 -5.16
N CYS A 81 -1.85 11.79 -5.09
CA CYS A 81 -0.57 12.02 -5.72
C CYS A 81 0.51 12.32 -4.69
N ALA A 82 1.71 11.83 -4.97
CA ALA A 82 2.89 12.13 -4.18
C ALA A 82 4.10 12.44 -5.05
N ALA A 83 4.87 13.42 -4.61
CA ALA A 83 6.20 13.73 -5.10
C ALA A 83 7.26 12.89 -4.39
N HIS A 84 8.44 12.85 -4.99
CA HIS A 84 9.59 12.13 -4.47
C HIS A 84 10.89 12.82 -4.92
N ASP A 85 11.96 12.66 -4.15
CA ASP A 85 13.24 13.34 -4.42
C ASP A 85 14.42 12.36 -4.53
N HIS A 86 14.69 11.60 -3.47
CA HIS A 86 15.87 10.73 -3.38
C HIS A 86 15.59 9.24 -3.64
N GLY A 87 14.42 8.91 -4.19
CA GLY A 87 14.01 7.55 -4.53
C GLY A 87 12.52 7.51 -4.89
N SER A 88 12.09 6.49 -5.63
CA SER A 88 10.69 6.32 -6.02
C SER A 88 10.31 4.86 -5.93
N VAL A 89 9.01 4.61 -5.79
CA VAL A 89 8.40 3.32 -6.16
C VAL A 89 8.68 3.02 -7.63
N CYS A 90 8.85 1.75 -7.96
CA CYS A 90 9.18 1.29 -9.31
C CYS A 90 8.51 -0.05 -9.66
N ASP A 91 8.90 -0.62 -10.80
CA ASP A 91 8.45 -1.94 -11.24
C ASP A 91 8.75 -2.99 -10.17
N GLY A 92 7.71 -3.73 -9.76
CA GLY A 92 7.80 -4.73 -8.69
C GLY A 92 7.30 -4.23 -7.33
N ASP A 93 7.16 -2.92 -7.12
CA ASP A 93 6.57 -2.37 -5.89
C ASP A 93 5.04 -2.29 -5.94
N SER A 94 4.43 -2.55 -7.10
CA SER A 94 2.97 -2.49 -7.27
C SER A 94 2.24 -3.36 -6.23
N GLY A 95 1.08 -2.90 -5.77
CA GLY A 95 0.39 -3.51 -4.64
C GLY A 95 1.00 -3.17 -3.28
N GLY A 96 2.29 -2.81 -3.19
CA GLY A 96 2.97 -2.41 -1.95
C GLY A 96 2.32 -1.20 -1.26
N PRO A 97 2.56 -1.03 0.05
CA PRO A 97 1.91 0.00 0.83
C PRO A 97 2.62 1.35 0.72
N ALA A 98 1.85 2.42 0.89
CA ALA A 98 2.34 3.74 1.27
C ALA A 98 1.67 4.13 2.60
N VAL A 99 2.48 4.19 3.66
CA VAL A 99 1.99 4.40 5.03
C VAL A 99 2.32 5.81 5.54
N HIS A 100 1.39 6.40 6.28
CA HIS A 100 1.56 7.68 6.96
C HIS A 100 1.44 7.47 8.46
N LYS A 101 2.21 8.22 9.24
CA LYS A 101 2.14 8.20 10.70
C LYS A 101 1.47 9.46 11.21
N ALA A 102 0.31 9.32 11.83
CA ALA A 102 -0.42 10.38 12.50
C ALA A 102 -0.68 9.98 13.96
N ASP A 103 -0.51 10.92 14.90
CA ASP A 103 -0.78 10.71 16.34
C ASP A 103 -0.11 9.47 16.96
N GLY A 104 1.04 9.06 16.42
CA GLY A 104 1.79 7.91 16.90
C GLY A 104 1.44 6.58 16.22
N GLU A 105 0.41 6.55 15.37
CA GLU A 105 -0.09 5.35 14.70
C GLU A 105 0.21 5.35 13.21
N TRP A 106 0.52 4.17 12.67
CA TRP A 106 0.76 3.97 11.25
C TRP A 106 -0.51 3.50 10.55
N ALA A 107 -0.94 4.24 9.53
CA ALA A 107 -2.06 3.87 8.68
C ALA A 107 -1.64 3.73 7.22
N VAL A 108 -2.27 2.81 6.50
CA VAL A 108 -2.05 2.62 5.06
C VAL A 108 -2.97 3.53 4.25
N HIS A 109 -2.44 4.67 3.80
CA HIS A 109 -3.22 5.62 3.00
C HIS A 109 -3.17 5.30 1.51
N GLY A 110 -2.12 4.62 1.05
CA GLY A 110 -1.92 4.32 -0.36
C GLY A 110 -1.53 2.89 -0.69
N ILE A 111 -1.93 2.47 -1.90
CA ILE A 111 -1.42 1.27 -2.55
C ILE A 111 -0.73 1.68 -3.86
N ILE A 112 0.47 1.16 -4.07
CA ILE A 112 1.31 1.46 -5.24
C ILE A 112 0.65 0.87 -6.49
N LYS A 113 0.40 1.71 -7.51
CA LYS A 113 -0.22 1.27 -8.76
C LYS A 113 0.70 0.39 -9.61
N ALA A 114 0.08 -0.43 -10.45
CA ALA A 114 0.75 -1.10 -11.56
C ALA A 114 1.20 -0.09 -12.63
N ARG A 115 2.26 -0.46 -13.38
CA ARG A 115 2.79 0.32 -14.51
C ARG A 115 3.31 1.71 -14.12
N VAL A 116 4.26 1.74 -13.19
CA VAL A 116 5.01 2.97 -12.89
C VAL A 116 5.81 3.39 -14.13
N GLN A 117 5.67 4.64 -14.56
CA GLN A 117 6.39 5.13 -15.73
C GLN A 117 7.89 5.33 -15.48
N LYS A 118 8.69 4.93 -16.47
CA LYS A 118 10.15 4.98 -16.42
C LYS A 118 10.69 6.30 -16.98
N PRO A 119 11.85 6.78 -16.48
CA PRO A 119 12.58 6.24 -15.34
C PRO A 119 11.81 6.45 -14.02
N CYS A 120 11.92 5.49 -13.09
CA CYS A 120 11.18 5.56 -11.82
C CYS A 120 11.63 6.73 -10.94
N ASN A 121 12.93 7.00 -10.85
CA ASN A 121 13.44 8.10 -10.04
C ASN A 121 13.55 9.41 -10.84
N SER A 122 12.41 10.05 -11.13
CA SER A 122 12.35 11.31 -11.87
C SER A 122 11.63 12.38 -11.06
N PRO A 123 12.31 13.24 -10.29
CA PRO A 123 11.67 14.16 -9.33
C PRO A 123 10.56 15.06 -9.90
N SER A 124 10.60 15.34 -11.20
CA SER A 124 9.55 16.09 -11.92
C SER A 124 8.28 15.27 -12.24
N MET A 125 8.26 13.98 -11.93
CA MET A 125 7.21 13.02 -12.25
C MET A 125 6.55 12.48 -10.98
N PRO A 126 5.46 13.09 -10.50
CA PRO A 126 4.75 12.58 -9.35
C PRO A 126 4.11 11.22 -9.65
N ARG A 127 3.97 10.42 -8.58
CA ARG A 127 3.39 9.08 -8.62
C ARG A 127 1.97 9.11 -8.06
N GLY A 128 1.09 8.34 -8.68
CA GLY A 128 -0.28 8.16 -8.23
C GLY A 128 -0.43 6.85 -7.47
N PHE A 129 -1.14 6.91 -6.36
CA PHE A 129 -1.39 5.81 -5.45
C PHE A 129 -2.89 5.63 -5.31
N VAL A 130 -3.35 4.38 -5.29
CA VAL A 130 -4.75 4.08 -4.98
C VAL A 130 -5.02 4.57 -3.56
N LYS A 131 -6.04 5.41 -3.40
CA LYS A 131 -6.40 6.02 -2.14
C LYS A 131 -7.24 5.05 -1.32
N VAL A 132 -6.66 4.46 -0.29
CA VAL A 132 -7.30 3.40 0.51
C VAL A 132 -8.60 3.89 1.15
N SER A 133 -8.62 5.13 1.64
CA SER A 133 -9.81 5.72 2.27
C SER A 133 -11.04 5.79 1.34
N ALA A 134 -10.84 5.78 0.02
CA ALA A 134 -11.93 5.77 -0.96
C ALA A 134 -12.64 4.41 -1.09
N TYR A 135 -12.02 3.34 -0.59
CA TYR A 135 -12.55 1.96 -0.69
C TYR A 135 -12.94 1.37 0.67
N ILE A 136 -12.86 2.14 1.77
CA ILE A 136 -13.11 1.61 3.12
C ILE A 136 -14.54 1.07 3.24
N LYS A 137 -15.55 1.93 3.04
CA LYS A 137 -16.95 1.55 3.27
C LYS A 137 -17.48 0.55 2.24
N ASP A 138 -17.25 0.83 0.97
CA ASP A 138 -17.92 0.10 -0.12
C ASP A 138 -17.22 -1.21 -0.48
N PHE A 139 -15.92 -1.35 -0.16
CA PHE A 139 -15.14 -2.53 -0.50
C PHE A 139 -14.48 -3.20 0.71
N ILE A 140 -13.72 -2.49 1.55
CA ILE A 140 -12.89 -3.12 2.59
C ILE A 140 -13.72 -3.61 3.78
N GLU A 141 -14.57 -2.75 4.35
CA GLU A 141 -15.41 -3.05 5.52
C GLU A 141 -16.20 -4.37 5.38
N PRO A 142 -16.86 -4.66 4.25
CA PRO A 142 -17.55 -5.94 4.04
C PRO A 142 -16.68 -7.20 4.21
N TYR A 143 -15.38 -7.12 3.95
CA TYR A 143 -14.44 -8.23 4.17
C TYR A 143 -13.77 -8.18 5.55
N MET A 144 -13.87 -7.05 6.26
CA MET A 144 -13.42 -6.92 7.65
C MET A 144 -14.49 -7.40 8.63
N ASP A 145 -15.76 -7.18 8.30
CA ASP A 145 -16.92 -7.53 9.12
C ASP A 145 -17.27 -9.02 8.99
N SER A 146 -16.43 -9.84 9.59
CA SER A 146 -16.82 -11.20 9.96
C SER A 146 -17.80 -11.12 11.13
N SER A 147 -19.01 -11.63 10.94
CA SER A 147 -19.99 -11.98 11.96
C SER A 147 -19.50 -13.06 12.96
N LYS A 148 -18.26 -12.91 13.47
CA LYS A 148 -17.62 -13.71 14.52
C LYS A 148 -16.82 -12.88 15.55
N ARG A 149 -16.90 -11.55 15.57
CA ARG A 149 -16.30 -10.74 16.65
C ARG A 149 -17.33 -9.74 17.17
N ASN A 150 -17.69 -9.87 18.45
CA ASN A 150 -18.49 -8.88 19.17
C ASN A 150 -17.81 -7.50 19.02
N PRO A 151 -18.46 -6.51 18.37
CA PRO A 151 -17.89 -5.19 18.22
C PRO A 151 -17.82 -4.52 19.59
N LYS A 152 -16.62 -4.15 20.03
CA LYS A 152 -16.49 -3.07 21.01
C LYS A 152 -16.37 -1.77 20.21
N GLU A 153 -17.39 -0.95 20.39
CA GLU A 153 -17.50 0.41 19.85
C GLU A 153 -16.24 1.21 20.22
N GLY A 154 -15.57 1.78 19.21
CA GLY A 154 -14.41 2.69 19.40
C GLY A 154 -13.01 2.17 19.01
N SER A 155 -12.86 0.97 18.44
CA SER A 155 -11.55 0.44 17.99
C SER A 155 -11.33 0.69 16.49
N GLN A 156 -10.26 1.39 16.11
CA GLN A 156 -9.79 1.46 14.72
C GLN A 156 -9.48 0.04 14.19
N SER A 157 -9.89 -0.24 12.95
CA SER A 157 -9.65 -1.52 12.29
C SER A 157 -8.27 -1.54 11.64
N CYS A 158 -7.42 -2.50 12.01
CA CYS A 158 -6.09 -2.67 11.43
C CYS A 158 -6.02 -3.98 10.62
N VAL A 159 -5.32 -3.96 9.49
CA VAL A 159 -5.16 -5.06 8.53
C VAL A 159 -3.74 -5.57 8.50
N THR A 160 -3.57 -6.89 8.47
CA THR A 160 -2.25 -7.50 8.31
C THR A 160 -1.82 -7.41 6.86
N ILE A 161 -0.79 -6.61 6.58
CA ILE A 161 -0.07 -6.68 5.32
C ILE A 161 0.84 -7.90 5.42
N LEU A 162 0.56 -8.96 4.67
CA LEU A 162 1.46 -10.11 4.58
C LEU A 162 2.48 -9.90 3.48
N ALA A 163 3.74 -10.19 3.81
CA ALA A 163 4.92 -9.86 3.02
C ALA A 163 5.46 -11.01 2.15
N ASP A 164 4.79 -12.15 2.05
CA ASP A 164 5.37 -13.36 1.43
C ASP A 164 4.46 -14.00 0.37
N VAL A 165 3.90 -13.22 -0.55
CA VAL A 165 3.25 -13.76 -1.76
C VAL A 165 4.17 -13.49 -2.96
N PRO A 166 4.53 -14.51 -3.78
CA PRO A 166 5.42 -14.32 -4.93
C PRO A 166 4.79 -13.50 -6.08
N PHE A 167 3.68 -12.81 -5.83
CA PHE A 167 3.13 -11.73 -6.63
C PHE A 167 2.60 -10.65 -5.66
N PHE A 168 3.39 -9.58 -5.51
CA PHE A 168 3.09 -8.32 -4.81
C PHE A 168 3.06 -8.35 -3.25
N LEU A 169 3.61 -7.26 -2.65
CA LEU A 169 3.50 -6.74 -1.25
C LEU A 169 4.61 -7.00 -0.20
N ALA A 170 4.95 -5.95 0.60
CA ALA A 170 5.56 -6.06 1.95
C ALA A 170 5.55 -4.84 2.91
N LEU A 171 5.82 -5.22 4.17
CA LEU A 171 5.90 -4.57 5.50
C LEU A 171 6.98 -3.48 5.70
N VAL A 172 6.91 -2.78 6.85
CA VAL A 172 7.86 -1.75 7.33
C VAL A 172 8.35 -2.06 8.76
N ASP A 173 9.66 -2.35 8.93
CA ASP A 173 10.54 -1.92 10.05
C ASP A 173 12.00 -2.32 9.69
N SER A 174 12.92 -1.35 9.60
CA SER A 174 14.32 -1.54 9.20
C SER A 174 15.21 -2.23 10.26
N SER A 175 14.67 -2.60 11.42
CA SER A 175 15.48 -2.97 12.60
C SER A 175 15.66 -4.48 12.82
N SER A 176 14.92 -5.36 12.13
CA SER A 176 14.83 -6.79 12.51
C SER A 176 14.82 -7.81 11.35
N VAL A 177 15.33 -7.44 10.16
CA VAL A 177 15.25 -8.26 8.93
C VAL A 177 16.07 -9.58 8.96
N ARG A 178 16.76 -9.93 10.06
CA ARG A 178 17.59 -11.16 10.10
C ARG A 178 16.85 -12.45 10.48
N GLN A 179 15.52 -12.46 10.69
CA GLN A 179 14.87 -13.64 11.28
C GLN A 179 13.38 -13.88 10.91
N ALA A 180 12.97 -13.60 9.68
CA ALA A 180 11.65 -14.07 9.20
C ALA A 180 11.78 -15.47 8.57
N SER A 181 11.59 -16.50 9.39
CA SER A 181 11.58 -17.90 8.97
C SER A 181 10.17 -18.32 8.51
N SER A 182 10.02 -18.59 7.22
CA SER A 182 9.14 -19.61 6.61
C SER A 182 7.63 -19.56 6.90
N VAL A 183 6.87 -18.75 6.15
CA VAL A 183 5.47 -19.10 5.82
C VAL A 183 5.49 -20.03 4.61
N LYS A 184 5.07 -21.30 4.78
CA LYS A 184 4.94 -22.24 3.66
C LYS A 184 3.74 -21.85 2.78
N ILE A 185 4.02 -21.29 1.61
CA ILE A 185 3.04 -20.84 0.60
C ILE A 185 2.16 -21.98 0.02
N SER A 186 2.52 -23.25 0.25
CA SER A 186 1.86 -24.42 -0.35
C SER A 186 0.40 -24.66 0.09
N GLU A 187 -0.14 -23.91 1.04
CA GLU A 187 -1.50 -24.09 1.58
C GLU A 187 -2.41 -22.87 1.39
N ILE A 188 -1.97 -21.84 0.64
CA ILE A 188 -2.78 -20.64 0.41
C ILE A 188 -3.84 -20.91 -0.67
N LYS A 189 -5.05 -21.25 -0.23
CA LYS A 189 -6.27 -21.16 -1.06
C LYS A 189 -6.74 -19.71 -1.08
N LEU A 190 -6.32 -18.98 -2.11
CA LEU A 190 -6.64 -17.57 -2.30
C LEU A 190 -8.12 -17.38 -2.66
N ARG A 191 -8.83 -16.54 -1.89
CA ARG A 191 -10.02 -15.84 -2.39
C ARG A 191 -9.59 -14.42 -2.73
N ILE A 192 -9.79 -14.04 -3.98
CA ILE A 192 -9.40 -12.73 -4.51
C ILE A 192 -10.69 -11.97 -4.85
N ALA A 193 -10.91 -10.86 -4.17
CA ALA A 193 -11.87 -9.84 -4.59
C ALA A 193 -11.09 -8.69 -5.22
N THR A 194 -11.57 -8.14 -6.33
CA THR A 194 -10.95 -6.99 -7.00
C THR A 194 -11.97 -5.92 -7.30
N GLU A 195 -11.55 -4.66 -7.20
CA GLU A 195 -12.31 -3.51 -7.67
C GLU A 195 -11.43 -2.60 -8.52
N THR A 196 -11.87 -2.35 -9.76
CA THR A 196 -11.22 -1.42 -10.68
C THR A 196 -11.99 -0.12 -10.73
N GLY A 197 -11.29 0.98 -10.48
CA GLY A 197 -11.90 2.31 -10.43
C GLY A 197 -12.35 2.77 -11.80
N GLY A 198 -13.65 2.72 -12.06
CA GLY A 198 -14.23 3.12 -13.34
C GLY A 198 -15.74 2.96 -13.39
N LYS A 199 -16.48 4.00 -12.99
CA LYS A 199 -17.76 4.27 -13.64
C LYS A 199 -17.42 4.82 -15.03
N ARG A 200 -17.88 4.11 -16.07
CA ARG A 200 -17.88 4.61 -17.45
C ARG A 200 -18.65 5.93 -17.54
#